data_AF-A0A8J3W214-F1
#
_entry.id   AF-A0A8J3W214-F1
#
_cell.length_a   1.000
_cell.length_b   1.000
_cell.length_c   1.000
_cell.angle_alpha   90.00
_cell.angle_beta   90.00
_cell.angle_gamma   90.00
#
_symmetry.space_group_name_H-M   'P 1'
#
loop_
_entity.id
_entity.type
_entity.pdbx_description
1 polymer ?
#
loop_
_entity_poly.entity_id
_entity_poly.type
_entity_poly.pdbx_seq_one_letter_code
_entity_poly.pdbx_strand_id
1 'polypeptide(L)'
;MRAKIAMAASVCTLAVAALGVALATPASADDSIPEDAKAALSRLQETGSLSGADRATLLRYPEIAAHVVDPESGSLAPDDTVRLLAASGCHKADRYIAYKTLLGFKAFDWHSVVNYCWSSGKVSLKERYYYMANNDGTNYDMGLILNSQTGNGTATYYSRMQGKVENKFGDVAWTVKYPRIDYKVYGATGSYEITQTP
;
A
#
# COMPACT_ATOMS: atom_id res chain seq x y z
N MET A 1 3.61 -8.14 59.73
CA MET A 1 2.36 -8.90 59.97
C MET A 1 2.24 -9.93 58.86
N ARG A 2 2.37 -11.21 59.18
CA ARG A 2 2.31 -12.34 58.24
C ARG A 2 0.87 -12.86 58.20
N ALA A 3 0.29 -13.03 57.02
CA ALA A 3 -0.93 -13.83 56.85
C ALA A 3 -0.67 -14.86 55.76
N LYS A 4 -0.51 -16.12 56.19
CA LYS A 4 -0.53 -17.31 55.33
C LYS A 4 -1.99 -17.72 55.20
N ILE A 5 -2.49 -17.86 53.97
CA ILE A 5 -3.77 -18.52 53.71
C ILE A 5 -3.47 -19.73 52.83
N ALA A 6 -3.69 -20.91 53.40
CA ALA A 6 -3.71 -22.18 52.71
C ALA A 6 -5.17 -22.51 52.40
N MET A 7 -5.48 -23.02 51.19
CA MET A 7 -6.75 -23.72 50.98
C MET A 7 -6.71 -24.71 49.81
N ALA A 8 -6.90 -25.97 50.20
CA ALA A 8 -7.63 -27.06 49.56
C ALA A 8 -7.49 -27.28 48.04
N ALA A 9 -6.68 -28.28 47.69
CA ALA A 9 -6.78 -28.98 46.41
C ALA A 9 -8.00 -29.92 46.44
N SER A 10 -9.01 -29.62 45.62
CA SER A 10 -10.14 -30.50 45.37
C SER A 10 -9.87 -31.30 44.10
N VAL A 11 -9.61 -32.59 44.25
CA VAL A 11 -9.42 -33.53 43.14
C VAL A 11 -10.80 -33.90 42.60
N CYS A 12 -11.15 -33.38 41.43
CA CYS A 12 -12.37 -33.73 40.72
C CYS A 12 -12.04 -34.77 39.65
N THR A 13 -12.38 -36.02 39.91
CA THR A 13 -12.25 -37.15 38.97
C THR A 13 -13.23 -36.97 37.81
N LEU A 14 -12.73 -36.61 36.63
CA LEU A 14 -13.53 -36.54 35.40
C LEU A 14 -13.52 -37.90 34.70
N ALA A 15 -14.71 -38.50 34.59
CA ALA A 15 -14.97 -39.69 33.81
C ALA A 15 -14.81 -39.39 32.31
N VAL A 16 -13.92 -40.12 31.64
CA VAL A 16 -13.71 -40.06 30.20
C VAL A 16 -14.82 -40.86 29.51
N ALA A 17 -15.89 -40.18 29.07
CA ALA A 17 -16.83 -40.74 28.12
C ALA A 17 -16.23 -40.62 26.72
N ALA A 18 -15.77 -41.75 26.17
CA ALA A 18 -15.32 -41.85 24.78
C ALA A 18 -16.53 -41.72 23.83
N LEU A 19 -16.93 -40.48 23.55
CA LEU A 19 -17.74 -40.17 22.38
C LEU A 19 -16.85 -40.32 21.15
N GLY A 20 -17.16 -41.31 20.32
CA GLY A 20 -16.55 -41.49 19.01
C GLY A 20 -16.80 -40.24 18.16
N VAL A 21 -15.86 -39.31 18.19
CA VAL A 21 -15.77 -38.21 17.25
C VAL A 21 -15.46 -38.85 15.91
N ALA A 22 -16.48 -38.93 15.04
CA ALA A 22 -16.23 -39.13 13.63
C ALA A 22 -15.22 -38.07 13.21
N LEU A 23 -14.00 -38.50 12.89
CA LEU A 23 -12.99 -37.67 12.27
C LEU A 23 -13.58 -37.23 10.93
N ALA A 24 -14.32 -36.13 10.92
CA ALA A 24 -14.54 -35.37 9.72
C ALA A 24 -13.14 -34.98 9.25
N THR A 25 -12.63 -35.68 8.25
CA THR A 25 -11.54 -35.16 7.43
C THR A 25 -11.91 -33.73 7.12
N PRO A 26 -11.06 -32.72 7.46
CA PRO A 26 -11.34 -31.37 7.04
C PRO A 26 -11.61 -31.45 5.55
N ALA A 27 -12.81 -31.03 5.15
CA ALA A 27 -13.07 -30.82 3.74
C ALA A 27 -11.97 -29.85 3.32
N SER A 28 -11.04 -30.31 2.48
CA SER A 28 -10.16 -29.41 1.76
C SER A 28 -11.12 -28.46 1.06
N ALA A 29 -11.27 -27.26 1.61
CA ALA A 29 -11.93 -26.20 0.89
C ALA A 29 -11.20 -26.15 -0.45
N ASP A 30 -11.95 -26.30 -1.52
CA ASP A 30 -11.38 -26.11 -2.84
C ASP A 30 -10.92 -24.65 -2.85
N ASP A 31 -9.60 -24.43 -2.74
CA ASP A 31 -8.96 -23.10 -2.77
C ASP A 31 -9.13 -22.43 -4.15
N SER A 32 -10.00 -22.98 -4.99
CA SER A 32 -10.36 -22.45 -6.29
C SER A 32 -11.20 -21.19 -6.13
N ILE A 33 -10.75 -20.12 -6.78
CA ILE A 33 -11.49 -18.87 -6.87
C ILE A 33 -12.82 -19.16 -7.58
N PRO A 34 -13.98 -18.81 -6.99
CA PRO A 34 -15.28 -18.98 -7.63
C PRO A 34 -15.34 -18.30 -9.01
N GLU A 35 -15.98 -18.94 -9.99
CA GLU A 35 -15.96 -18.49 -11.40
C GLU A 35 -16.48 -17.05 -11.59
N ASP A 36 -17.46 -16.61 -10.80
CA ASP A 36 -17.98 -15.25 -10.87
C ASP A 36 -16.98 -14.22 -10.30
N ALA A 37 -16.29 -14.55 -9.22
CA ALA A 37 -15.18 -13.76 -8.68
C ALA A 37 -14.02 -13.72 -9.67
N LYS A 38 -13.66 -14.85 -10.29
CA LYS A 38 -12.61 -14.92 -11.32
C LYS A 38 -12.95 -14.01 -12.50
N ALA A 39 -14.18 -14.07 -13.01
CA ALA A 39 -14.65 -13.21 -14.08
C ALA A 39 -14.60 -11.72 -13.71
N ALA A 40 -14.92 -11.36 -12.47
CA ALA A 40 -14.79 -9.99 -11.97
C ALA A 40 -13.32 -9.53 -11.90
N LEU A 41 -12.41 -10.39 -11.42
CA LEU A 41 -10.97 -10.10 -11.40
C LEU A 41 -10.37 -9.99 -12.80
N SER A 42 -10.82 -10.80 -13.76
CA SER A 42 -10.38 -10.69 -15.16
C SER A 42 -10.82 -9.36 -15.79
N ARG A 43 -12.06 -8.90 -15.54
CA ARG A 43 -12.50 -7.56 -15.99
C ARG A 43 -11.72 -6.44 -15.33
N LEU A 44 -11.37 -6.59 -14.05
CA LEU A 44 -10.48 -5.65 -13.36
C LEU A 44 -9.09 -5.61 -14.02
N GLN A 45 -8.51 -6.76 -14.34
CA GLN A 45 -7.24 -6.87 -15.05
C GLN A 45 -7.28 -6.15 -16.41
N GLU A 46 -8.35 -6.34 -17.17
CA GLU A 46 -8.50 -5.75 -18.51
C GLU A 46 -8.74 -4.24 -18.48
N THR A 47 -9.56 -3.76 -17.52
CA THR A 47 -10.02 -2.35 -17.52
C THR A 47 -9.26 -1.46 -16.54
N GLY A 48 -8.57 -2.04 -15.56
CA GLY A 48 -7.98 -1.30 -14.44
C GLY A 48 -9.01 -0.63 -13.52
N SER A 49 -10.28 -1.05 -13.60
CA SER A 49 -11.41 -0.47 -12.85
C SER A 49 -12.40 -1.54 -12.41
N LEU A 50 -13.11 -1.30 -11.32
CA LEU A 50 -14.18 -2.18 -10.84
C LEU A 50 -15.53 -1.54 -11.07
N SER A 51 -16.40 -2.24 -11.79
CA SER A 51 -17.82 -1.85 -11.85
C SER A 51 -18.50 -2.09 -10.50
N GLY A 52 -19.65 -1.44 -10.27
CA GLY A 52 -20.46 -1.68 -9.06
C GLY A 52 -20.89 -3.15 -8.92
N ALA A 53 -21.18 -3.82 -10.03
CA ALA A 53 -21.58 -5.24 -10.04
C ALA A 53 -20.39 -6.18 -9.73
N ASP A 54 -19.20 -5.87 -10.25
CA ASP A 54 -17.97 -6.62 -9.96
C ASP A 54 -17.57 -6.45 -8.49
N ARG A 55 -17.62 -5.22 -7.98
CA ARG A 55 -17.38 -4.92 -6.57
C ARG A 55 -18.36 -5.70 -5.68
N ALA A 56 -19.66 -5.66 -5.97
CA ALA A 56 -20.66 -6.41 -5.21
C ALA A 56 -20.43 -7.92 -5.28
N THR A 57 -19.92 -8.43 -6.41
CA THR A 57 -19.57 -9.85 -6.59
C THR A 57 -18.39 -10.24 -5.71
N LEU A 58 -17.29 -9.49 -5.76
CA LEU A 58 -16.11 -9.76 -4.96
C LEU A 58 -16.38 -9.63 -3.45
N LEU A 59 -17.22 -8.69 -3.03
CA LEU A 59 -17.61 -8.53 -1.63
C LEU A 59 -18.43 -9.71 -1.06
N ARG A 60 -19.02 -10.58 -1.89
CA ARG A 60 -19.63 -11.84 -1.43
C ARG A 60 -18.59 -12.86 -0.96
N TYR A 61 -17.32 -12.65 -1.30
CA TYR A 61 -16.19 -13.52 -0.97
C TYR A 61 -15.17 -12.74 -0.12
N PRO A 62 -15.41 -12.59 1.20
CA PRO A 62 -14.59 -11.72 2.05
C PRO A 62 -13.10 -12.07 2.05
N GLU A 63 -12.75 -13.36 1.97
CA GLU A 63 -11.35 -13.79 1.89
C GLU A 63 -10.67 -13.27 0.63
N ILE A 64 -11.35 -13.30 -0.51
CA ILE A 64 -10.85 -12.74 -1.77
C ILE A 64 -10.79 -11.20 -1.66
N ALA A 65 -11.90 -10.57 -1.24
CA ALA A 65 -12.00 -9.12 -1.12
C ALA A 65 -10.97 -8.51 -0.16
N ALA A 66 -10.50 -9.28 0.83
CA ALA A 66 -9.44 -8.87 1.75
C ALA A 66 -8.09 -8.66 1.06
N HIS A 67 -7.87 -9.26 -0.11
CA HIS A 67 -6.62 -9.17 -0.89
C HIS A 67 -6.78 -8.38 -2.20
N VAL A 68 -8.00 -8.09 -2.63
CA VAL A 68 -8.22 -7.31 -3.86
C VAL A 68 -8.01 -5.84 -3.57
N VAL A 69 -6.95 -5.25 -4.11
CA VAL A 69 -6.73 -3.80 -4.06
C VAL A 69 -7.80 -3.07 -4.87
N ASP A 70 -8.44 -2.10 -4.22
CA ASP A 70 -9.41 -1.22 -4.83
C ASP A 70 -8.69 -0.12 -5.65
N PRO A 71 -8.84 -0.09 -6.98
CA PRO A 71 -8.17 0.90 -7.85
C PRO A 71 -8.56 2.35 -7.55
N GLU A 72 -9.67 2.56 -6.84
CA GLU A 72 -10.19 3.89 -6.51
C GLU A 72 -9.83 4.31 -5.07
N SER A 73 -9.20 3.43 -4.29
CA SER A 73 -8.88 3.68 -2.88
C SER A 73 -7.64 4.55 -2.64
N GLY A 74 -6.93 4.91 -3.70
CA GLY A 74 -5.68 5.65 -3.62
C GLY A 74 -5.85 6.96 -2.87
N SER A 75 -5.42 6.95 -1.61
CA SER A 75 -5.44 8.12 -0.73
C SER A 75 -4.09 8.81 -0.78
N LEU A 76 -4.13 10.09 -1.10
CA LEU A 76 -2.93 10.92 -1.21
C LEU A 76 -2.44 11.28 0.19
N ALA A 77 -1.13 11.29 0.39
CA ALA A 77 -0.55 11.96 1.54
C ALA A 77 -1.02 13.44 1.56
N PRO A 78 -1.13 14.07 2.74
CA PRO A 78 -1.51 15.48 2.81
C PRO A 78 -0.63 16.36 1.90
N ASP A 79 -1.29 17.22 1.12
CA ASP A 79 -0.62 18.21 0.29
C ASP A 79 0.01 19.28 1.17
N ASP A 80 1.27 19.06 1.57
CA ASP A 80 2.04 20.10 2.25
C ASP A 80 2.88 20.87 1.24
N THR A 81 2.52 22.13 1.00
CA THR A 81 3.49 23.11 0.51
C THR A 81 4.43 23.45 1.66
N VAL A 82 5.55 22.74 1.74
CA VAL A 82 6.52 22.98 2.82
C VAL A 82 7.37 24.19 2.44
N ARG A 83 7.22 25.28 3.20
CA ARG A 83 8.08 26.46 3.09
C ARG A 83 9.22 26.36 4.10
N LEU A 84 10.44 26.23 3.59
CA LEU A 84 11.65 26.28 4.41
C LEU A 84 12.09 27.75 4.54
N LEU A 85 12.32 28.21 5.78
CA LEU A 85 12.67 29.62 6.06
C LEU A 85 14.19 29.86 6.10
N ALA A 86 15.01 28.91 5.63
CA ALA A 86 16.46 29.02 5.66
C ALA A 86 17.04 29.44 4.30
N ALA A 87 18.11 30.24 4.34
CA ALA A 87 18.80 30.75 3.15
C ALA A 87 19.47 29.64 2.31
N SER A 88 19.84 28.54 2.95
CA SER A 88 20.38 27.33 2.33
C SER A 88 20.16 26.13 3.25
N GLY A 89 20.22 24.92 2.69
CA GLY A 89 20.08 23.70 3.47
C GLY A 89 19.93 22.46 2.60
N CYS A 90 19.73 21.32 3.27
CA CYS A 90 19.36 20.06 2.63
C CYS A 90 18.07 19.54 3.24
N HIS A 91 17.22 18.93 2.42
CA HIS A 91 15.91 18.45 2.81
C HIS A 91 15.57 17.14 2.09
N LYS A 92 14.72 16.34 2.73
CA LYS A 92 14.12 15.13 2.18
C LYS A 92 12.63 15.38 2.00
N ALA A 93 12.17 15.40 0.75
CA ALA A 93 10.76 15.39 0.42
C ALA A 93 10.34 13.94 0.13
N ASP A 94 9.45 13.41 0.97
CA ASP A 94 8.95 12.03 0.91
C ASP A 94 7.42 12.08 0.86
N ARG A 95 6.83 11.50 -0.18
CA ARG A 95 5.38 11.41 -0.33
C ARG A 95 4.99 10.03 -0.78
N TYR A 96 3.76 9.67 -0.44
CA TYR A 96 3.22 8.37 -0.75
C TYR A 96 1.76 8.44 -1.17
N ILE A 97 1.33 7.41 -1.88
CA ILE A 97 -0.07 7.11 -2.17
C ILE A 97 -0.38 5.80 -1.47
N ALA A 98 -1.35 5.83 -0.56
CA ALA A 98 -1.77 4.65 0.21
C ALA A 98 -2.99 4.02 -0.46
N TYR A 99 -2.86 2.74 -0.82
CA TYR A 99 -3.93 1.94 -1.39
C TYR A 99 -4.55 1.02 -0.33
N LYS A 100 -5.82 0.73 -0.53
CA LYS A 100 -6.60 -0.17 0.31
C LYS A 100 -7.22 -1.29 -0.49
N THR A 101 -7.57 -2.36 0.19
CA THR A 101 -8.33 -3.47 -0.37
C THR A 101 -9.82 -3.13 -0.44
N LEU A 102 -10.64 -3.97 -1.07
CA LEU A 102 -12.10 -3.75 -1.16
C LEU A 102 -12.79 -3.71 0.21
N LEU A 103 -12.17 -4.30 1.24
CA LEU A 103 -12.64 -4.24 2.63
C LEU A 103 -12.05 -3.05 3.42
N GLY A 104 -11.22 -2.23 2.79
CA GLY A 104 -10.64 -1.04 3.40
C GLY A 104 -9.37 -1.28 4.23
N PHE A 105 -8.81 -2.50 4.23
CA PHE A 105 -7.51 -2.76 4.82
C PHE A 105 -6.41 -2.10 4.00
N LYS A 106 -5.31 -1.69 4.64
CA LYS A 106 -4.15 -1.17 3.90
C LYS A 106 -3.53 -2.30 3.08
N ALA A 107 -3.33 -2.05 1.79
CA ALA A 107 -2.67 -2.98 0.88
C ALA A 107 -1.17 -2.67 0.77
N PHE A 108 -0.83 -1.42 0.43
CA PHE A 108 0.54 -0.90 0.36
C PHE A 108 0.55 0.63 0.33
N ASP A 109 1.71 1.20 0.61
CA ASP A 109 2.04 2.60 0.39
C ASP A 109 3.12 2.69 -0.70
N TRP A 110 2.85 3.39 -1.79
CA TRP A 110 3.85 3.65 -2.84
C TRP A 110 4.52 4.99 -2.62
N HIS A 111 5.82 5.00 -2.31
CA HIS A 111 6.60 6.18 -1.96
C HIS A 111 7.42 6.70 -3.14
N SER A 112 7.51 8.02 -3.27
CA SER A 112 8.53 8.71 -4.05
C SER A 112 9.33 9.62 -3.11
N VAL A 113 10.65 9.67 -3.30
CA VAL A 113 11.56 10.45 -2.45
C VAL A 113 12.51 11.29 -3.30
N VAL A 114 12.65 12.55 -2.90
CA VAL A 114 13.64 13.49 -3.42
C VAL A 114 14.46 14.06 -2.26
N ASN A 115 15.75 13.70 -2.20
CA ASN A 115 16.74 14.32 -1.32
C ASN A 115 17.48 15.40 -2.09
N TYR A 116 17.38 16.65 -1.65
CA TYR A 116 17.98 17.79 -2.34
C TYR A 116 18.60 18.78 -1.37
N CYS A 117 19.48 19.64 -1.88
CA CYS A 117 19.96 20.82 -1.19
C CYS A 117 19.65 22.06 -2.00
N TRP A 118 19.59 23.21 -1.35
CA TRP A 118 19.50 24.51 -2.01
C TRP A 118 20.53 25.47 -1.43
N SER A 119 21.14 26.26 -2.30
CA SER A 119 22.07 27.33 -1.92
C SER A 119 22.21 28.30 -3.09
N SER A 120 22.39 29.59 -2.79
CA SER A 120 22.58 30.64 -3.79
C SER A 120 21.51 30.64 -4.90
N GLY A 121 20.25 30.37 -4.51
CA GLY A 121 19.12 30.33 -5.44
C GLY A 121 19.07 29.10 -6.35
N LYS A 122 19.90 28.07 -6.14
CA LYS A 122 19.98 26.86 -6.97
C LYS A 122 19.65 25.60 -6.17
N VAL A 123 18.99 24.64 -6.81
CA VAL A 123 18.72 23.31 -6.26
C VAL A 123 19.80 22.33 -6.73
N SER A 124 20.30 21.49 -5.84
CA SER A 124 21.19 20.37 -6.15
C SER A 124 20.58 19.07 -5.64
N LEU A 125 20.29 18.16 -6.56
CA LEU A 125 19.80 16.83 -6.21
C LEU A 125 20.91 16.01 -5.59
N LYS A 126 20.60 15.31 -4.50
CA LYS A 126 21.48 14.32 -3.86
C LYS A 126 21.06 12.92 -4.20
N GLU A 127 19.78 12.64 -4.08
CA GLU A 127 19.23 11.32 -4.31
C GLU A 127 17.78 11.42 -4.73
N ARG A 128 17.36 10.46 -5.55
CA ARG A 128 15.99 10.34 -6.00
C ARG A 128 15.68 8.86 -6.20
N TYR A 129 14.69 8.36 -5.47
CA TYR A 129 14.32 6.95 -5.48
C TYR A 129 12.84 6.77 -5.14
N TYR A 130 12.36 5.55 -5.26
CA TYR A 130 11.01 5.14 -4.90
C TYR A 130 11.09 3.79 -4.20
N TYR A 131 10.05 3.45 -3.46
CA TYR A 131 9.91 2.14 -2.84
C TYR A 131 8.45 1.87 -2.47
N MET A 132 8.14 0.61 -2.20
CA MET A 132 6.85 0.19 -1.66
C MET A 132 7.01 -0.19 -0.20
N ALA A 133 6.13 0.35 0.66
CA ALA A 133 6.10 0.07 2.09
C ALA A 133 4.73 -0.50 2.49
N ASN A 134 4.66 -1.09 3.69
CA ASN A 134 3.43 -1.61 4.28
C ASN A 134 2.64 -2.56 3.35
N ASN A 135 3.37 -3.32 2.53
CA ASN A 135 2.82 -4.30 1.61
C ASN A 135 2.33 -5.55 2.35
N ASP A 136 1.10 -5.95 2.10
CA ASP A 136 0.50 -7.17 2.65
C ASP A 136 1.06 -8.49 2.08
N GLY A 137 1.96 -8.40 1.09
CA GLY A 137 2.63 -9.53 0.44
C GLY A 137 2.00 -9.97 -0.88
N THR A 138 0.86 -9.38 -1.28
CA THR A 138 0.14 -9.68 -2.53
C THR A 138 0.44 -8.69 -3.65
N ASN A 139 1.21 -7.64 -3.35
CA ASN A 139 1.55 -6.55 -4.27
C ASN A 139 3.02 -6.64 -4.68
N TYR A 140 3.31 -6.37 -5.94
CA TYR A 140 4.64 -6.49 -6.53
C TYR A 140 5.00 -5.21 -7.27
N ASP A 141 6.13 -4.62 -6.88
CA ASP A 141 6.73 -3.52 -7.62
C ASP A 141 7.30 -4.04 -8.94
N MET A 142 6.75 -3.56 -10.05
CA MET A 142 7.16 -3.91 -11.41
C MET A 142 8.02 -2.84 -12.06
N GLY A 143 8.49 -1.85 -11.29
CA GLY A 143 9.34 -0.77 -11.78
C GLY A 143 8.59 0.53 -12.04
N LEU A 144 9.32 1.49 -12.60
CA LEU A 144 8.79 2.78 -13.05
C LEU A 144 8.40 2.73 -14.52
N ILE A 145 7.21 3.23 -14.85
CA ILE A 145 6.80 3.51 -16.24
C ILE A 145 7.10 4.95 -16.64
N LEU A 146 7.22 5.85 -15.67
CA LEU A 146 7.76 7.20 -15.86
C LEU A 146 8.86 7.46 -14.85
N ASN A 147 10.02 7.86 -15.35
CA ASN A 147 11.17 8.18 -14.53
C ASN A 147 11.90 9.41 -15.12
N SER A 148 11.44 10.62 -14.79
CA SER A 148 11.95 11.85 -15.39
C SER A 148 12.37 12.87 -14.34
N GLN A 149 13.40 13.66 -14.67
CA GLN A 149 13.84 14.79 -13.87
C GLN A 149 14.50 15.86 -14.74
N THR A 150 14.48 17.12 -14.28
CA THR A 150 15.20 18.23 -14.91
C THR A 150 15.49 19.34 -13.92
N GLY A 151 16.40 20.26 -14.26
CA GLY A 151 16.69 21.44 -13.44
C GLY A 151 17.64 21.20 -12.25
N ASN A 152 18.44 20.14 -12.27
CA ASN A 152 19.53 20.01 -11.30
C ASN A 152 20.57 21.13 -11.54
N GLY A 153 20.94 21.86 -10.48
CA GLY A 153 21.83 23.02 -10.55
C GLY A 153 21.15 24.32 -11.00
N THR A 154 19.81 24.35 -11.12
CA THR A 154 19.06 25.54 -11.55
C THR A 154 18.17 26.08 -10.43
N ALA A 155 17.48 27.19 -10.69
CA ALA A 155 16.54 27.79 -9.73
C ALA A 155 15.29 26.94 -9.48
N THR A 156 14.99 25.95 -10.33
CA THR A 156 13.84 25.07 -10.14
C THR A 156 14.17 23.67 -10.62
N TYR A 157 13.99 22.69 -9.73
CA TYR A 157 14.14 21.28 -10.02
C TYR A 157 12.77 20.62 -10.14
N TYR A 158 12.62 19.71 -11.11
CA TYR A 158 11.43 18.91 -11.30
C TYR A 158 11.78 17.43 -11.24
N SER A 159 10.96 16.66 -10.54
CA SER A 159 10.99 15.19 -10.52
C SER A 159 9.60 14.66 -10.85
N ARG A 160 9.52 13.62 -11.68
CA ARG A 160 8.29 12.89 -11.97
C ARG A 160 8.57 11.40 -11.89
N MET A 161 7.82 10.69 -11.05
CA MET A 161 7.88 9.23 -10.96
C MET A 161 6.48 8.66 -11.09
N GLN A 162 6.34 7.61 -11.89
CA GLN A 162 5.12 6.83 -11.97
C GLN A 162 5.45 5.35 -11.88
N GLY A 163 4.92 4.69 -10.85
CA GLY A 163 5.14 3.27 -10.58
C GLY A 163 4.17 2.37 -11.30
N LYS A 164 4.57 1.11 -11.50
CA LYS A 164 3.68 0.01 -11.88
C LYS A 164 3.66 -1.01 -10.75
N VAL A 165 2.49 -1.18 -10.13
CA VAL A 165 2.29 -2.14 -9.04
C VAL A 165 1.29 -3.19 -9.51
N GLU A 166 1.75 -4.44 -9.55
CA GLU A 166 0.95 -5.61 -9.89
C GLU A 166 0.46 -6.30 -8.62
N ASN A 167 -0.83 -6.59 -8.56
CA ASN A 167 -1.49 -7.28 -7.47
C ASN A 167 -1.74 -8.71 -7.95
N LYS A 168 -1.50 -9.71 -7.10
CA LYS A 168 -1.76 -11.11 -7.42
C LYS A 168 -2.64 -11.75 -6.37
N PHE A 169 -3.63 -12.48 -6.83
CA PHE A 169 -4.44 -13.34 -6.00
C PHE A 169 -4.79 -14.62 -6.77
N GLY A 170 -4.36 -15.77 -6.26
CA GLY A 170 -4.44 -17.04 -6.98
C GLY A 170 -3.70 -16.99 -8.32
N ASP A 171 -4.38 -17.36 -9.40
CA ASP A 171 -3.86 -17.34 -10.77
C ASP A 171 -4.13 -16.01 -11.52
N VAL A 172 -4.72 -15.01 -10.84
CA VAL A 172 -5.08 -13.72 -11.46
C VAL A 172 -4.15 -12.61 -11.00
N ALA A 173 -3.73 -11.76 -11.94
CA ALA A 173 -2.89 -10.60 -11.68
C ALA A 173 -3.46 -9.35 -12.38
N TRP A 174 -3.48 -8.21 -11.68
CA TRP A 174 -3.93 -6.94 -12.24
C TRP A 174 -3.06 -5.78 -11.76
N THR A 175 -2.99 -4.70 -12.54
CA THR A 175 -2.27 -3.49 -12.13
C THR A 175 -3.26 -2.45 -11.62
N VAL A 176 -2.95 -1.80 -10.49
CA VAL A 176 -3.69 -0.60 -10.06
C VAL A 176 -3.41 0.57 -10.99
N LYS A 177 -4.21 1.65 -10.90
CA LYS A 177 -3.90 2.90 -11.58
C LYS A 177 -2.50 3.35 -11.15
N TYR A 178 -1.60 3.42 -12.12
CA TYR A 178 -0.16 3.58 -11.94
C TYR A 178 0.17 4.81 -11.06
N PRO A 179 0.56 4.65 -9.78
CA PRO A 179 0.69 5.78 -8.86
C PRO A 179 1.77 6.74 -9.35
N ARG A 180 1.45 8.03 -9.39
CA ARG A 180 2.36 9.10 -9.84
C ARG A 180 2.53 10.16 -8.77
N ILE A 181 3.78 10.56 -8.55
CA ILE A 181 4.14 11.69 -7.70
C ILE A 181 5.11 12.58 -8.47
N ASP A 182 4.76 13.86 -8.59
CA ASP A 182 5.57 14.91 -9.18
C ASP A 182 6.03 15.89 -8.09
N TYR A 183 7.29 16.30 -8.14
CA TYR A 183 7.86 17.35 -7.30
C TYR A 183 8.31 18.53 -8.16
N LYS A 184 8.12 19.73 -7.61
CA LYS A 184 8.76 20.96 -8.09
C LYS A 184 9.41 21.67 -6.90
N VAL A 185 10.73 21.78 -6.92
CA VAL A 185 11.54 22.37 -5.84
C VAL A 185 12.08 23.73 -6.26
N TYR A 186 12.00 24.71 -5.37
CA TYR A 186 12.42 26.09 -5.61
C TYR A 186 13.76 26.40 -4.94
N GLY A 187 14.78 26.75 -5.72
CA GLY A 187 16.14 27.03 -5.21
C GLY A 187 16.26 28.31 -4.38
N ALA A 188 15.35 29.27 -4.57
CA ALA A 188 15.34 30.52 -3.82
C ALA A 188 14.97 30.34 -2.34
N THR A 189 14.14 29.36 -2.03
CA THR A 189 13.53 29.15 -0.70
C THR A 189 13.76 27.75 -0.15
N GLY A 190 14.18 26.81 -1.00
CA GLY A 190 14.20 25.38 -0.66
C GLY A 190 12.81 24.75 -0.55
N SER A 191 11.72 25.48 -0.77
CA SER A 191 10.36 24.95 -0.71
C SER A 191 10.04 24.04 -1.89
N TYR A 192 8.97 23.25 -1.77
CA TYR A 192 8.51 22.39 -2.86
C TYR A 192 6.99 22.33 -2.97
N GLU A 193 6.54 22.06 -4.19
CA GLU A 193 5.17 21.70 -4.55
C GLU A 193 5.11 20.24 -4.96
N ILE A 194 3.97 19.61 -4.69
CA ILE A 194 3.70 18.22 -5.06
C ILE A 194 2.42 18.16 -5.88
N THR A 195 2.38 17.22 -6.80
CA THR A 195 1.13 16.74 -7.39
C THR A 195 1.13 15.22 -7.33
N GLN A 196 0.06 14.64 -6.80
CA GLN A 196 -0.08 13.19 -6.71
C GLN A 196 -1.27 12.73 -7.56
N THR A 197 -1.13 11.58 -8.20
CA THR A 197 -2.19 10.95 -8.98
C THR A 197 -2.22 9.47 -8.60
N PRO A 198 -3.28 9.00 -7.94
CA PRO A 198 -3.50 7.58 -7.73
C PRO A 198 -3.94 6.88 -9.02
#